data_AF-A0A354FL62-F1
#
_entry.id   AF-A0A354FL62-F1
#
_cell.length_a   1.000
_cell.length_b   1.000
_cell.length_c   1.000
_cell.angle_alpha   90.00
_cell.angle_beta   90.00
_cell.angle_gamma   90.00
#
_symmetry.space_group_name_H-M   'P 1'
#
loop_
_entity.id
_entity.type
_entity.pdbx_description
1 polymer ?
#
loop_
_entity_poly.entity_id
_entity_poly.type
_entity_poly.pdbx_seq_one_letter_code
_entity_poly.pdbx_strand_id
1 'polypeptide(L)'
;TPMPGTALPDEMISLVEVEVGTEMEVTRVSEELEDSEELLRILHDHQVIPGQLHTLVDKSEVMSSLTLEQGSEQTVLPFHVADKIFVVPVTSPA
;
A
#
# COMPACT_ATOMS: atom_id res chain seq x y z
N THR A 1 27.73 -23.01 10.73
CA THR A 1 26.34 -22.66 11.11
C THR A 1 25.68 -22.07 9.88
N PRO A 2 24.46 -22.50 9.48
CA PRO A 2 23.77 -21.86 8.36
C PRO A 2 23.47 -20.41 8.72
N MET A 3 23.43 -19.53 7.71
CA MET A 3 23.30 -18.08 7.88
C MET A 3 22.05 -17.70 8.70
N PRO A 4 22.11 -16.64 9.53
CA PRO A 4 20.93 -16.08 10.18
C PRO A 4 19.99 -15.54 9.10
N GLY A 5 18.78 -16.09 9.01
CA GLY A 5 17.70 -15.45 8.27
C GLY A 5 17.33 -14.17 8.99
N THR A 6 17.41 -13.04 8.31
CA THR A 6 16.85 -11.77 8.79
C THR A 6 15.35 -11.96 8.98
N ALA A 7 14.84 -11.64 10.17
CA ALA A 7 13.41 -11.62 10.44
C ALA A 7 12.69 -10.75 9.40
N LEU A 8 11.53 -11.20 8.94
CA LEU A 8 10.61 -10.38 8.15
C LEU A 8 10.37 -9.06 8.91
N PRO A 9 10.30 -7.90 8.24
CA PRO A 9 9.98 -6.64 8.92
C PRO A 9 8.68 -6.80 9.71
N ASP A 10 8.68 -6.23 10.92
CA ASP A 10 7.59 -6.33 11.88
C ASP A 10 6.29 -5.79 11.23
N GLU A 11 5.39 -6.73 10.92
CA GLU A 11 3.99 -6.56 10.51
C GLU A 11 3.74 -5.89 9.14
N MET A 12 3.85 -6.70 8.09
CA MET A 12 3.11 -6.47 6.83
C MET A 12 1.61 -6.46 7.13
N ILE A 13 0.93 -5.36 6.82
CA ILE A 13 -0.51 -5.17 7.02
C ILE A 13 -1.22 -4.83 5.72
N SER A 14 -2.54 -4.99 5.71
CA SER A 14 -3.36 -4.54 4.58
C SER A 14 -3.37 -3.01 4.51
N LEU A 15 -3.39 -2.44 3.32
CA LEU A 15 -3.39 -0.98 3.15
C LEU A 15 -4.62 -0.33 3.82
N VAL A 16 -5.75 -1.05 3.90
CA VAL A 16 -6.95 -0.56 4.60
C VAL A 16 -6.79 -0.50 6.11
N GLU A 17 -5.78 -1.14 6.69
CA GLU A 17 -5.52 -1.14 8.14
C GLU A 17 -4.63 0.03 8.57
N VAL A 18 -3.95 0.69 7.63
CA VAL A 18 -3.02 1.80 7.90
C VAL A 18 -3.73 3.03 8.44
N GLU A 19 -3.15 3.72 9.43
CA GLU A 19 -3.70 4.97 9.95
C GLU A 19 -3.38 6.16 9.04
N VAL A 20 -4.32 7.11 8.92
CA VAL A 20 -4.11 8.35 8.15
C VAL A 20 -2.93 9.15 8.75
N GLY A 21 -2.07 9.66 7.87
CA GLY A 21 -0.82 10.35 8.22
C GLY A 21 0.39 9.44 8.27
N THR A 22 0.22 8.13 8.10
CA THR A 22 1.32 7.17 8.06
C THR A 22 1.98 7.18 6.67
N GLU A 23 3.30 7.12 6.62
CA GLU A 23 4.06 6.78 5.42
C GLU A 23 4.27 5.27 5.38
N MET A 24 4.14 4.64 4.20
CA MET A 24 4.23 3.20 4.04
C MET A 24 4.89 2.81 2.73
N GLU A 25 5.55 1.66 2.72
CA GLU A 25 6.10 1.04 1.51
C GLU A 25 5.16 -0.06 1.01
N VAL A 26 4.73 0.04 -0.24
CA VAL A 26 4.01 -1.06 -0.90
C VAL A 26 4.96 -2.25 -1.00
N THR A 27 4.55 -3.40 -0.45
CA THR A 27 5.41 -4.60 -0.42
C THR A 27 4.85 -5.69 -1.34
N ARG A 28 3.53 -5.82 -1.42
CA ARG A 28 2.88 -6.82 -2.27
C ARG A 28 1.54 -6.33 -2.77
N VAL A 29 1.23 -6.65 -4.03
CA VAL A 29 -0.12 -6.58 -4.61
C VAL A 29 -0.61 -8.02 -4.74
N SER A 30 -1.83 -8.32 -4.28
CA SER A 30 -2.39 -9.68 -4.36
C SER A 30 -2.59 -10.12 -5.82
N GLU A 31 -2.33 -11.40 -6.08
CA GLU A 31 -2.55 -12.03 -7.40
C GLU A 31 -4.03 -11.94 -7.83
N GLU A 32 -4.96 -11.83 -6.89
CA GLU A 32 -6.38 -11.62 -7.20
C GLU A 32 -6.68 -10.31 -7.94
N LEU A 33 -5.77 -9.33 -7.87
CA LEU A 33 -5.87 -8.09 -8.64
C LEU A 33 -5.33 -8.25 -10.07
N GLU A 34 -4.59 -9.33 -10.35
CA GLU A 34 -3.97 -9.59 -11.66
C GLU A 34 -4.99 -10.04 -12.72
N ASP A 35 -6.17 -10.49 -12.30
CA ASP A 35 -7.28 -10.85 -13.19
C ASP A 35 -7.85 -9.65 -13.97
N SER A 36 -7.46 -8.41 -13.61
CA SER A 36 -7.87 -7.18 -14.29
C SER A 36 -6.68 -6.40 -14.82
N GLU A 37 -6.40 -6.55 -16.13
CA GLU A 37 -5.31 -5.82 -16.81
C GLU A 37 -5.46 -4.28 -16.69
N GLU A 38 -6.69 -3.78 -16.75
CA GLU A 38 -6.96 -2.34 -16.61
C GLU A 38 -6.61 -1.84 -15.21
N LEU A 39 -6.98 -2.59 -14.17
CA LEU A 39 -6.65 -2.25 -12.79
C LEU A 39 -5.13 -2.29 -12.57
N LEU A 40 -4.46 -3.33 -13.03
CA LEU A 40 -3.00 -3.42 -12.94
C LEU A 40 -2.32 -2.23 -13.61
N ARG A 41 -2.81 -1.81 -14.77
CA ARG A 41 -2.29 -0.65 -15.48
C ARG A 41 -2.49 0.63 -14.67
N ILE A 42 -3.66 0.83 -14.07
CA ILE A 42 -3.94 1.97 -13.19
C ILE A 42 -2.98 1.96 -11.98
N LEU A 43 -2.80 0.82 -11.32
CA LEU A 43 -1.89 0.71 -10.17
C LEU A 43 -0.44 1.02 -10.58
N HIS A 44 0.00 0.54 -11.74
CA HIS A 44 1.33 0.82 -12.26
C HIS A 44 1.52 2.30 -12.64
N ASP A 45 0.54 2.90 -13.33
CA ASP A 45 0.59 4.29 -13.78
C ASP A 45 0.68 5.27 -12.59
N HIS A 46 0.00 4.94 -11.47
CA HIS A 46 0.03 5.70 -10.22
C HIS A 46 1.06 5.20 -9.20
N GLN A 47 2.00 4.35 -9.63
CA GLN A 47 3.10 3.83 -8.80
C GLN A 47 2.67 3.12 -7.51
N VAL A 48 1.48 2.52 -7.49
CA VAL A 48 1.00 1.65 -6.41
C VAL A 48 1.51 0.22 -6.68
N ILE A 49 2.84 0.06 -6.63
CA ILE A 49 3.56 -1.18 -6.92
C ILE A 49 4.65 -1.43 -5.86
N PRO A 50 5.11 -2.69 -5.66
CA PRO A 50 6.12 -3.00 -4.65
C PRO A 50 7.38 -2.11 -4.73
N GLY A 51 7.87 -1.69 -3.57
CA GLY A 51 9.04 -0.82 -3.40
C GLY A 51 8.74 0.69 -3.45
N GLN A 52 7.48 1.09 -3.68
CA GLN A 52 7.09 2.50 -3.72
C GLN A 52 6.55 2.98 -2.38
N LEU A 53 6.96 4.19 -2.00
CA LEU A 53 6.54 4.86 -0.76
C LEU A 53 5.35 5.78 -1.02
N HIS A 54 4.35 5.69 -0.15
CA HIS A 54 3.14 6.48 -0.20
C HIS A 54 2.78 6.96 1.20
N THR A 55 2.12 8.12 1.30
CA THR A 55 1.47 8.58 2.54
C THR A 55 -0.04 8.40 2.41
N LEU A 56 -0.68 7.81 3.42
CA LEU A 56 -2.14 7.73 3.47
C LEU A 56 -2.67 9.06 4.00
N VAL A 57 -3.36 9.83 3.15
CA VAL A 57 -3.81 11.19 3.51
C VAL A 57 -5.29 11.28 3.85
N ASP A 58 -6.11 10.33 3.38
CA ASP A 58 -7.53 10.30 3.71
C ASP A 58 -8.12 8.88 3.66
N LYS A 59 -9.17 8.67 4.45
CA LYS A 59 -10.04 7.49 4.43
C LYS A 59 -11.49 7.97 4.48
N SER A 60 -12.24 7.68 3.43
CA SER A 60 -13.65 8.04 3.31
C SER A 60 -14.52 6.80 3.42
N GLU A 61 -15.13 6.59 4.58
CA GLU A 61 -16.09 5.49 4.80
C GLU A 61 -17.31 5.62 3.89
N VAL A 62 -17.78 6.86 3.65
CA VAL A 62 -18.95 7.15 2.79
C VAL A 62 -18.68 6.75 1.34
N MET A 63 -17.46 7.00 0.85
CA MET A 63 -17.06 6.64 -0.51
C MET A 63 -16.46 5.23 -0.61
N SER A 64 -16.22 4.59 0.54
CA SER A 64 -15.54 3.29 0.66
C SER A 64 -14.19 3.28 -0.06
N SER A 65 -13.39 4.32 0.16
CA SER A 65 -12.11 4.54 -0.52
C SER A 65 -11.08 5.20 0.40
N LEU A 66 -9.81 5.03 0.07
CA LEU A 66 -8.71 5.77 0.66
C LEU A 66 -7.95 6.57 -0.40
N THR A 67 -7.20 7.57 0.06
CA THR A 67 -6.38 8.42 -0.79
C THR A 67 -4.92 8.31 -0.38
N LEU A 68 -4.09 7.88 -1.32
CA LEU A 68 -2.63 7.88 -1.21
C LEU A 68 -2.06 9.17 -1.81
N GLU A 69 -0.95 9.62 -1.26
CA GLU A 69 -0.15 10.71 -1.79
C GLU A 69 1.30 10.27 -1.99
N GLN A 70 1.85 10.59 -3.15
CA GLN A 70 3.26 10.42 -3.48
C GLN A 70 3.77 11.69 -4.18
N GLY A 71 4.51 12.52 -3.46
CA GLY A 71 4.98 13.81 -3.98
C GLY A 71 3.82 14.77 -4.25
N SER A 72 3.54 15.06 -5.53
CA SER A 72 2.42 15.93 -5.95
C SER A 72 1.23 15.15 -6.51
N GLU A 73 1.33 13.83 -6.57
CA GLU A 73 0.30 12.97 -7.14
C GLU A 73 -0.56 12.36 -6.02
N GLN A 74 -1.86 12.29 -6.25
CA GLN A 74 -2.80 11.62 -5.37
C GLN A 74 -3.54 10.52 -6.11
N THR A 75 -3.74 9.40 -5.42
CA THR A 75 -4.39 8.23 -5.98
C THR A 75 -5.50 7.77 -5.05
N VAL A 76 -6.72 7.72 -5.56
CA VAL A 76 -7.87 7.25 -4.80
C VAL A 76 -8.10 5.77 -5.12
N LEU A 77 -8.08 4.94 -4.09
CA LEU A 77 -8.29 3.50 -4.20
C LEU A 77 -9.54 3.07 -3.43
N PRO A 78 -10.47 2.32 -4.06
CA PRO A 78 -11.55 1.68 -3.34
C PRO A 78 -11.02 0.70 -2.27
N PHE A 79 -11.72 0.57 -1.15
CA PHE A 79 -11.31 -0.32 -0.05
C PHE A 79 -11.13 -1.78 -0.49
N HIS A 80 -11.98 -2.29 -1.38
CA HIS A 80 -11.85 -3.67 -1.86
C HIS A 80 -10.59 -3.91 -2.71
N VAL A 81 -10.01 -2.87 -3.30
CA VAL A 81 -8.71 -2.94 -3.99
C VAL A 81 -7.59 -2.79 -2.98
N ALA A 82 -7.68 -1.77 -2.12
CA ALA A 82 -6.69 -1.52 -1.08
C ALA A 82 -6.52 -2.70 -0.12
N ASP A 83 -7.58 -3.43 0.18
CA ASP A 83 -7.54 -4.59 1.08
C ASP A 83 -6.66 -5.74 0.54
N LYS A 84 -6.38 -5.69 -0.77
CA LYS A 84 -5.56 -6.65 -1.49
C LYS A 84 -4.13 -6.14 -1.74
N ILE A 85 -3.79 -4.98 -1.18
CA ILE A 85 -2.47 -4.38 -1.26
C ILE A 85 -1.86 -4.40 0.14
N PHE A 86 -0.68 -4.98 0.24
CA PHE A 86 0.03 -5.15 1.50
C PHE A 86 1.22 -4.21 1.58
N VAL A 87 1.37 -3.58 2.74
CA VAL A 87 2.37 -2.55 2.97
C VAL A 87 3.09 -2.74 4.29
N VAL A 88 4.23 -2.07 4.44
CA VAL A 88 4.95 -1.93 5.70
C VAL A 88 4.94 -0.45 6.10
N PRO A 89 4.38 -0.09 7.26
CA PRO A 89 4.47 1.26 7.79
C PRO A 89 5.93 1.67 8.03
N VAL A 90 6.33 2.81 7.48
CA VAL A 90 7.65 3.41 7.75
C VAL A 90 7.51 4.19 9.06
N THR A 91 7.81 3.51 10.17
CA THR A 91 7.98 4.22 11.45
C THR A 91 9.25 5.05 11.37
N SER A 92 9.11 6.36 11.24
CA SER A 92 10.26 7.26 11.40
C SER A 92 10.78 7.11 12.83
N PRO A 93 12.05 6.76 13.06
CA PRO A 93 12.60 6.73 14.42
C PRO A 93 12.59 8.15 14.97
N ALA A 94 11.86 8.34 16.07
CA ALA A 94 11.80 9.59 16.83
C ALA A 94 13.16 9.96 17.44
#